data_AF-A0A2V9JKP6-F1
#
_entry.id   AF-A0A2V9JKP6-F1
#
_cell.length_a   1.000
_cell.length_b   1.000
_cell.length_c   1.000
_cell.angle_alpha   90.00
_cell.angle_beta   90.00
_cell.angle_gamma   90.00
#
_symmetry.space_group_name_H-M   'P 1'
#
loop_
_entity.id
_entity.type
_entity.pdbx_description
1 polymer ?
#
loop_
_entity_poly.entity_id
_entity_poly.type
_entity_poly.pdbx_seq_one_letter_code
_entity_poly.pdbx_strand_id
1 'polypeptide(L)'
;MEGFEEHLELHRLDCLASHGDLTNFEMARRMLEETPPEEVKPAPLVRGDDLIAGGYRPGPLFKKILQAVEDAQLEGKVKTREEALRMVEEEFPLPRP
;
A
#
# COMPACT_ATOMS: atom_id res chain seq x y z
N MET A 1 -5.31 5.07 7.42
CA MET A 1 -6.78 5.22 7.34
C MET A 1 -7.23 6.42 8.15
N GLU A 2 -6.58 7.58 8.01
CA GLU A 2 -7.07 8.78 8.69
C GLU A 2 -8.33 9.28 7.97
N GLY A 3 -9.39 9.62 8.71
CA GLY A 3 -10.66 10.14 8.15
C GLY A 3 -11.58 9.12 7.48
N PHE A 4 -11.21 7.83 7.39
CA PHE A 4 -12.05 6.82 6.71
C PHE A 4 -13.42 6.65 7.38
N GLU A 5 -13.47 6.62 8.72
CA GLU A 5 -14.73 6.50 9.48
C GLU A 5 -15.66 7.70 9.26
N GLU A 6 -15.11 8.92 9.22
CA GLU A 6 -15.87 10.13 8.96
C GLU A 6 -16.45 10.12 7.53
N HIS A 7 -15.66 9.73 6.54
CA HIS A 7 -16.12 9.58 5.16
C HIS A 7 -17.19 8.51 5.02
N LEU A 8 -17.07 7.39 5.74
CA LEU A 8 -18.07 6.32 5.74
C LEU A 8 -19.41 6.80 6.33
N GLU A 9 -19.37 7.58 7.41
CA GLU A 9 -20.57 8.16 8.01
C GLU A 9 -21.21 9.24 7.12
N LEU A 10 -20.39 10.10 6.48
CA LEU A 10 -20.89 11.07 5.51
C LEU A 10 -21.62 10.38 4.34
N HIS A 11 -21.08 9.27 3.82
CA HIS A 11 -21.73 8.49 2.78
C HIS A 11 -23.10 7.93 3.22
N ARG A 12 -23.21 7.45 4.45
CA ARG A 12 -24.48 6.96 5.02
C ARG A 12 -25.55 8.06 5.02
N LEU A 13 -25.18 9.26 5.46
CA LEU A 13 -26.08 10.41 5.51
C LEU A 13 -26.55 10.84 4.11
N ASP A 14 -25.64 10.86 3.13
CA ASP A 14 -25.95 11.20 1.74
C ASP A 14 -26.91 10.21 1.09
N CYS A 15 -26.70 8.90 1.29
CA CYS A 15 -27.61 7.87 0.80
C CYS A 15 -28.99 8.00 1.44
N LEU A 16 -29.07 8.21 2.76
CA LEU A 16 -30.34 8.42 3.46
C LEU A 16 -31.10 9.66 2.99
N ALA A 17 -30.39 10.72 2.61
CA ALA A 17 -30.98 11.95 2.12
C ALA A 17 -31.38 11.93 0.62
N SER A 18 -30.98 10.90 -0.13
CA SER A 18 -31.20 10.79 -1.57
C SER A 18 -32.12 9.61 -1.94
N HIS A 19 -31.57 8.44 -2.22
CA HIS A 19 -32.29 7.25 -2.70
C HIS A 19 -32.50 6.18 -1.62
N GLY A 20 -31.88 6.34 -0.44
CA GLY A 20 -32.04 5.46 0.72
C GLY A 20 -31.36 4.08 0.62
N ASP A 21 -30.61 3.81 -0.46
CA ASP A 21 -29.90 2.54 -0.63
C ASP A 21 -28.56 2.58 0.11
N LEU A 22 -28.41 1.71 1.11
CA LEU A 22 -27.24 1.60 1.96
C LEU A 22 -26.36 0.39 1.63
N THR A 23 -26.63 -0.32 0.53
CA THR A 23 -25.92 -1.56 0.17
C THR A 23 -24.39 -1.37 0.19
N ASN A 24 -23.90 -0.27 -0.39
CA ASN A 24 -22.46 0.03 -0.42
C ASN A 24 -21.90 0.40 0.96
N PHE A 25 -22.65 1.16 1.76
CA PHE A 25 -22.29 1.48 3.14
C PHE A 25 -22.16 0.22 3.99
N GLU A 26 -23.14 -0.68 3.92
CA GLU A 26 -23.15 -1.95 4.67
C GLU A 26 -22.00 -2.85 4.23
N MET A 27 -21.73 -2.93 2.93
CA MET A 27 -20.58 -3.68 2.41
C MET A 27 -19.25 -3.10 2.93
N ALA A 28 -19.05 -1.78 2.85
CA ALA A 28 -17.82 -1.14 3.32
C ALA A 28 -17.64 -1.29 4.84
N ARG A 29 -18.71 -1.13 5.63
CA ARG A 29 -18.66 -1.36 7.09
C ARG A 29 -18.29 -2.80 7.41
N ARG A 30 -18.90 -3.76 6.73
CA ARG A 30 -18.59 -5.19 6.89
C ARG A 30 -17.15 -5.50 6.54
N MET A 31 -16.64 -4.97 5.42
CA MET A 31 -15.24 -5.14 5.05
C MET A 31 -14.30 -4.54 6.09
N LEU A 32 -14.61 -3.37 6.66
CA LEU A 32 -13.82 -2.77 7.73
C LEU A 32 -13.81 -3.63 9.01
N GLU A 33 -14.94 -4.22 9.37
CA GLU A 33 -15.08 -5.09 10.55
C GLU A 33 -14.39 -6.45 10.36
N GLU A 34 -14.45 -7.03 9.14
CA GLU A 34 -13.99 -8.39 8.86
C GLU A 34 -12.56 -8.48 8.31
N THR A 35 -11.98 -7.37 7.82
CA THR A 35 -10.64 -7.38 7.19
C THR A 35 -9.56 -6.92 8.17
N PRO A 36 -8.60 -7.78 8.55
CA PRO A 36 -7.47 -7.40 9.39
C PRO A 36 -6.67 -6.24 8.78
N PRO A 37 -6.10 -5.32 9.60
CA PRO A 37 -5.27 -4.22 9.10
C PRO A 37 -4.13 -4.66 8.18
N GLU A 38 -3.56 -5.85 8.44
CA GLU A 38 -2.48 -6.44 7.66
C GLU A 38 -2.92 -6.90 6.26
N GLU A 39 -4.20 -7.21 6.06
CA GLU A 39 -4.77 -7.51 4.74
C GLU A 39 -5.08 -6.22 3.96
N VAL A 40 -5.43 -5.14 4.66
CA VAL A 40 -5.66 -3.81 4.05
C VAL A 40 -4.33 -3.16 3.65
N LYS A 41 -3.29 -3.30 4.46
CA LYS A 41 -1.94 -2.83 4.16
C LYS A 41 -0.91 -3.90 4.55
N PRO A 42 -0.46 -4.73 3.60
CA PRO A 42 0.52 -5.76 3.89
C PRO A 42 1.85 -5.16 4.35
N ALA A 43 2.57 -5.92 5.18
CA ALA A 43 3.89 -5.51 5.65
C ALA A 43 4.84 -5.31 4.46
N PRO A 44 5.64 -4.21 4.40
CA PRO A 44 6.54 -3.97 3.28
C PRO A 44 7.53 -5.11 3.07
N LEU A 45 7.69 -5.56 1.82
CA LEU A 45 8.68 -6.59 1.46
C LEU A 45 10.13 -6.11 1.58
N VAL A 46 10.37 -4.82 1.40
CA VAL A 46 11.69 -4.17 1.44
C VAL A 46 11.62 -2.92 2.31
N ARG A 47 12.66 -2.70 3.13
CA ARG A 47 12.87 -1.52 3.96
C ARG A 47 14.13 -0.78 3.54
N GLY A 48 14.30 0.44 4.05
CA GLY A 48 15.50 1.24 3.77
C GLY A 48 16.81 0.53 4.11
N ASP A 49 16.85 -0.23 5.20
CA ASP A 49 18.03 -0.99 5.61
C ASP A 49 18.43 -2.06 4.58
N ASP A 50 17.45 -2.66 3.89
CA ASP A 50 17.71 -3.62 2.82
C ASP A 50 18.38 -2.93 1.62
N LEU A 51 17.96 -1.71 1.29
CA LEU A 51 18.59 -0.90 0.24
C LEU A 51 20.03 -0.53 0.60
N ILE A 52 20.28 -0.18 1.86
CA ILE A 52 21.65 0.09 2.35
C ILE A 52 22.52 -1.15 2.23
N ALA A 53 22.01 -2.32 2.62
CA ALA A 53 22.71 -3.60 2.48
C ALA A 53 23.00 -3.95 1.00
N GLY A 54 22.12 -3.55 0.08
CA GLY A 54 22.31 -3.67 -1.38
C GLY A 54 23.26 -2.65 -2.00
N GLY A 55 23.84 -1.73 -1.21
CA GLY A 55 24.81 -0.74 -1.68
C GLY A 55 24.21 0.61 -2.08
N TYR A 56 22.91 0.83 -1.90
CA TYR A 56 22.27 2.12 -2.14
C TYR A 56 22.63 3.11 -1.02
N ARG A 57 22.86 4.38 -1.40
CA ARG A 57 23.11 5.46 -0.43
C ARG A 57 21.82 6.16 -0.05
N PRO A 58 21.53 6.36 1.26
CA PRO A 58 20.34 7.06 1.70
C PRO A 58 20.18 8.43 1.02
N GLY A 59 18.97 8.70 0.52
CA GLY A 59 18.66 9.94 -0.18
C GLY A 59 17.27 9.94 -0.82
N PRO A 60 16.92 10.97 -1.61
CA PRO A 60 15.60 11.12 -2.21
C PRO A 60 15.15 9.93 -3.08
N LEU A 61 16.11 9.16 -3.61
CA LEU A 61 15.84 7.97 -4.40
C LEU A 61 15.20 6.84 -3.58
N PHE A 62 15.48 6.74 -2.28
CA PHE A 62 14.90 5.69 -1.42
C PHE A 62 13.38 5.75 -1.41
N LYS A 63 12.80 6.94 -1.32
CA LYS A 63 11.35 7.09 -1.35
C LYS A 63 10.77 6.56 -2.67
N LYS A 64 11.44 6.82 -3.80
CA LYS A 64 11.00 6.33 -5.11
C LYS A 64 11.08 4.81 -5.20
N ILE A 65 12.18 4.22 -4.74
CA ILE A 65 12.38 2.76 -4.73
C ILE A 65 11.34 2.08 -3.84
N LEU A 66 11.21 2.54 -2.59
CA LEU A 66 10.28 1.94 -1.63
C LEU A 66 8.82 2.09 -2.09
N GLN A 67 8.46 3.21 -2.74
CA GLN A 67 7.13 3.37 -3.33
C GLN A 67 6.90 2.39 -4.49
N ALA A 68 7.87 2.25 -5.40
CA ALA A 68 7.75 1.31 -6.52
C ALA A 68 7.59 -0.14 -6.05
N VAL A 69 8.30 -0.53 -4.97
CA VAL A 69 8.13 -1.85 -4.35
C VAL A 69 6.78 -2.00 -3.67
N GLU A 70 6.31 -0.98 -2.93
CA GLU A 70 4.98 -0.98 -2.30
C GLU A 70 3.88 -1.14 -3.35
N ASP A 71 3.97 -0.39 -4.45
CA ASP A 71 3.01 -0.47 -5.56
C ASP A 71 3.02 -1.87 -6.21
N ALA A 72 4.20 -2.41 -6.51
CA ALA A 72 4.33 -3.75 -7.09
C ALA A 72 3.86 -4.86 -6.14
N GLN A 73 4.03 -4.67 -4.82
CA GLN A 73 3.51 -5.57 -3.81
C GLN A 73 1.98 -5.54 -3.77
N LEU A 74 1.37 -4.36 -3.76
CA LEU A 74 -0.08 -4.19 -3.76
C LEU A 74 -0.72 -4.71 -5.05
N GLU A 75 -0.05 -4.59 -6.18
CA GLU A 75 -0.46 -5.16 -7.46
C GLU A 75 -0.19 -6.67 -7.58
N GLY A 76 0.49 -7.28 -6.60
CA GLY A 76 0.82 -8.71 -6.59
C GLY A 76 1.89 -9.13 -7.60
N LYS A 77 2.65 -8.17 -8.17
CA LYS A 77 3.78 -8.41 -9.08
C LYS A 77 4.98 -9.05 -8.36
N VAL A 78 5.17 -8.68 -7.09
CA VAL A 78 6.17 -9.28 -6.20
C VAL A 78 5.49 -9.75 -4.92
N LYS A 79 5.88 -10.91 -4.43
CA LYS A 79 5.27 -11.56 -3.25
C LYS A 79 6.28 -11.87 -2.16
N THR A 80 7.56 -11.83 -2.49
CA THR A 80 8.66 -12.15 -1.59
C THR A 80 9.68 -11.03 -1.55
N ARG A 81 10.44 -10.96 -0.46
CA ARG A 81 11.54 -10.01 -0.29
C ARG A 81 12.56 -10.16 -1.41
N GLU A 82 12.87 -11.39 -1.80
CA GLU A 82 13.83 -11.70 -2.85
C GLU A 82 13.37 -11.22 -4.23
N GLU A 83 12.09 -11.37 -4.56
CA GLU A 83 11.50 -10.82 -5.80
C GLU A 83 11.54 -9.30 -5.81
N ALA A 84 11.16 -8.67 -4.70
CA ALA A 84 11.20 -7.22 -4.57
C ALA A 84 12.62 -6.66 -4.70
N LEU A 85 13.63 -7.29 -4.10
CA LEU A 85 15.02 -6.86 -4.23
C LEU A 85 15.54 -6.99 -5.66
N ARG A 86 15.21 -8.09 -6.37
CA ARG A 86 15.57 -8.24 -7.79
C ARG A 86 14.96 -7.13 -8.65
N MET A 87 13.68 -6.83 -8.43
CA MET A 87 13.00 -5.72 -9.12
C MET A 87 13.73 -4.40 -8.86
N VAL A 88 14.16 -4.13 -7.62
CA VAL A 88 14.92 -2.92 -7.29
C VAL A 88 16.23 -2.85 -8.07
N GLU A 89 16.98 -3.95 -8.18
CA GLU A 89 18.24 -4.00 -8.92
C GLU A 89 18.03 -3.78 -10.43
N GLU A 90 16.94 -4.30 -10.99
CA GLU A 90 16.59 -4.18 -12.41
C GLU A 90 16.12 -2.76 -12.78
N GLU A 91 15.24 -2.17 -11.96
CA GLU A 91 14.64 -0.87 -12.26
C GLU A 91 15.48 0.32 -11.78
N PHE A 92 16.29 0.13 -10.74
CA PHE A 92 17.10 1.18 -10.13
C PHE A 92 18.58 0.77 -10.05
N PRO A 93 19.24 0.50 -11.19
CA PRO A 93 20.63 0.04 -11.17
C PRO A 93 21.56 1.08 -10.54
N LEU A 94 22.45 0.61 -9.67
CA LEU A 94 23.50 1.46 -9.11
C LEU A 94 24.46 1.89 -10.23
N PRO A 95 24.89 3.17 -10.26
CA PRO A 95 25.89 3.61 -11.20
C PRO A 95 27.17 2.78 -11.00
N ARG A 96 27.65 2.13 -12.07
CA ARG A 96 28.94 1.45 -12.04
C ARG A 96 30.04 2.49 -11.76
N PRO A 97 30.97 2.20 -10.84
CA PRO A 97 32.14 3.04 -10.61
C PRO A 97 33.04 3.11 -11.86
#